data_AF-A0A355BDX7-F1
#
_entry.id   AF-A0A355BDX7-F1
#
_cell.length_a   1.000
_cell.length_b   1.000
_cell.length_c   1.000
_cell.angle_alpha   90.00
_cell.angle_beta   90.00
_cell.angle_gamma   90.00
#
_symmetry.space_group_name_H-M   'P 1'
#
loop_
_entity.id
_entity.type
_entity.pdbx_description
1 polymer ?
#
loop_
_entity_poly.entity_id
_entity_poly.type
_entity_poly.pdbx_seq_one_letter_code
_entity_poly.pdbx_strand_id
1 'polypeptide(L)'
;IAFLEQLRPYFLDEYNRLFIHAGFTNLKGIDFESFKPLFYWDRTLWELALAVDKNLPFDSDLYPNRLKLYSEIFIGHTPTTRLNQTTPMHKACVWNIDTGAAFTGPLTILDVETKQFWQSDALPALYPKENGRN
;
A
#
# COMPACT_ATOMS: atom_id res chain seq x y z
N ILE A 1 13.10 -23.42 3.86
CA ILE A 1 12.31 -22.29 3.34
C ILE A 1 10.88 -22.21 3.90
N ALA A 2 10.53 -23.02 4.90
CA ALA A 2 9.18 -23.13 5.46
C ALA A 2 8.51 -21.78 5.82
N PHE A 3 9.25 -20.81 6.34
CA PHE A 3 8.72 -19.47 6.60
C PHE A 3 8.22 -18.76 5.32
N LEU A 4 9.03 -18.78 4.26
CA LEU A 4 8.70 -18.13 2.98
C LEU A 4 7.55 -18.84 2.25
N GLU A 5 7.46 -20.17 2.39
CA GLU A 5 6.37 -20.98 1.80
C GLU A 5 5.02 -20.75 2.47
N GLN A 6 5.00 -20.20 3.69
CA GLN A 6 3.77 -19.87 4.43
C GLN A 6 3.24 -18.46 4.13
N LEU A 7 3.97 -17.66 3.35
CA LEU A 7 3.54 -16.30 3.00
C LEU A 7 2.25 -16.35 2.20
N ARG A 8 1.29 -15.52 2.61
CA ARG A 8 0.05 -15.32 1.88
C ARG A 8 0.22 -14.13 0.92
N PRO A 9 -0.26 -14.22 -0.33
CA PRO A 9 -0.16 -13.13 -1.30
C PRO A 9 -0.89 -11.86 -0.85
N TYR A 10 -1.94 -12.04 -0.06
CA TYR A 10 -2.75 -11.00 0.55
C TYR A 10 -3.42 -11.54 1.82
N PHE A 11 -3.99 -10.64 2.60
CA PHE A 11 -4.90 -10.95 3.70
C PHE A 11 -6.14 -10.06 3.58
N LEU A 12 -7.33 -10.65 3.72
CA LEU A 12 -8.61 -9.93 3.76
C LEU A 12 -9.24 -10.23 5.11
N ASP A 13 -9.57 -9.19 5.87
CA ASP A 13 -10.14 -9.36 7.20
C ASP A 13 -11.68 -9.31 7.21
N GLU A 14 -12.25 -9.48 8.40
CA GLU A 14 -13.70 -9.49 8.64
C GLU A 14 -14.39 -8.14 8.42
N TYR A 15 -13.63 -7.04 8.35
CA TYR A 15 -14.11 -5.69 8.07
C TYR A 15 -13.97 -5.31 6.59
N ASN A 16 -13.67 -6.28 5.73
CA ASN A 16 -13.42 -6.11 4.29
C ASN A 16 -12.23 -5.17 3.99
N ARG A 17 -11.21 -5.18 4.86
CA ARG A 17 -9.95 -4.47 4.63
C ARG A 17 -8.94 -5.40 3.98
N LEU A 18 -8.41 -4.98 2.84
CA LEU A 18 -7.44 -5.74 2.06
C LEU A 18 -6.01 -5.32 2.41
N PHE A 19 -5.16 -6.29 2.74
CA PHE A 19 -3.73 -6.13 2.94
C PHE A 19 -3.00 -6.85 1.80
N ILE A 20 -2.28 -6.11 0.95
CA ILE A 20 -1.64 -6.66 -0.25
C ILE A 20 -0.32 -5.94 -0.50
N HIS A 21 0.71 -6.64 -1.02
CA HIS A 21 2.04 -6.03 -1.15
C HIS A 21 2.04 -4.79 -2.07
N ALA A 22 1.44 -4.89 -3.26
CA ALA A 22 1.47 -3.84 -4.28
C ALA A 22 0.06 -3.40 -4.72
N GLY A 23 -0.71 -4.27 -5.37
CA GLY A 23 -2.02 -3.92 -5.92
C GLY A 23 -2.68 -5.05 -6.71
N PHE A 24 -3.72 -4.73 -7.48
CA PHE A 24 -4.42 -5.66 -8.36
C PHE A 24 -5.09 -4.88 -9.50
N THR A 25 -5.34 -5.54 -10.63
CA THR A 25 -5.86 -4.90 -11.84
C THR A 25 -7.28 -5.35 -12.19
N ASN A 26 -7.70 -6.54 -11.74
CA ASN A 26 -9.03 -7.03 -12.04
C ASN A 26 -10.13 -6.14 -11.43
N LEU A 27 -11.11 -5.77 -12.26
CA LEU A 27 -12.25 -4.91 -11.86
C LEU A 27 -13.16 -5.55 -10.81
N LYS A 28 -13.08 -6.88 -10.63
CA LYS A 28 -13.86 -7.65 -9.65
C LYS A 28 -13.08 -8.00 -8.38
N GLY A 29 -11.85 -7.49 -8.23
CA GLY A 29 -11.03 -7.69 -7.04
C GLY A 29 -10.11 -8.90 -7.11
N ILE A 30 -9.44 -9.17 -5.98
CA ILE A 30 -8.33 -10.13 -5.89
C ILE A 30 -8.75 -11.58 -6.20
N ASP A 31 -10.00 -11.96 -5.92
CA ASP A 31 -10.49 -13.32 -6.17
C ASP A 31 -10.61 -13.65 -7.66
N PHE A 32 -10.68 -12.62 -8.51
CA PHE A 32 -10.76 -12.75 -9.97
C PHE A 32 -9.42 -12.46 -10.67
N GLU A 33 -8.37 -12.14 -9.92
CA GLU A 33 -7.05 -11.88 -10.49
C GLU A 33 -6.40 -13.20 -10.97
N SER A 34 -6.36 -13.40 -12.29
CA SER A 34 -5.77 -14.61 -12.87
C SER A 34 -4.24 -14.56 -12.79
N PHE A 35 -3.64 -13.38 -12.94
CA PHE A 35 -2.21 -13.18 -12.89
C PHE A 35 -1.76 -12.68 -11.51
N LYS A 36 -1.73 -13.60 -10.54
CA LYS A 36 -1.31 -13.35 -9.14
C LYS A 36 0.02 -12.61 -8.96
N PRO A 37 1.02 -12.68 -9.87
CA PRO A 37 2.21 -11.83 -9.75
C PRO A 37 1.91 -10.33 -9.64
N LEU A 38 0.76 -9.85 -10.12
CA LEU A 38 0.34 -8.45 -9.98
C LEU A 38 0.16 -8.02 -8.51
N PHE A 39 -0.16 -8.95 -7.62
CA PHE A 39 -0.21 -8.69 -6.18
C PHE A 39 1.11 -8.13 -5.62
N TYR A 40 2.22 -8.40 -6.32
CA TYR A 40 3.55 -7.98 -5.91
C TYR A 40 4.15 -6.86 -6.77
N TRP A 41 3.56 -6.57 -7.94
CA TRP A 41 4.17 -5.68 -8.94
C TRP A 41 3.26 -4.57 -9.46
N ASP A 42 1.94 -4.65 -9.24
CA ASP A 42 1.02 -3.62 -9.71
C ASP A 42 1.27 -2.29 -8.98
N ARG A 43 1.47 -1.22 -9.76
CA ARG A 43 1.52 0.16 -9.26
C ARG A 43 0.31 0.97 -9.70
N THR A 44 -0.52 0.42 -10.58
CA THR A 44 -1.64 1.14 -11.20
C THR A 44 -2.79 1.37 -10.22
N LEU A 45 -2.95 0.51 -9.20
CA LEU A 45 -3.92 0.74 -8.13
C LEU A 45 -3.58 2.02 -7.34
N TRP A 46 -2.29 2.23 -7.02
CA TRP A 46 -1.84 3.42 -6.32
C TRP A 46 -1.93 4.68 -7.18
N GLU A 47 -1.53 4.58 -8.45
CA GLU A 47 -1.68 5.68 -9.42
C GLU A 47 -3.15 6.06 -9.61
N LEU A 48 -4.05 5.08 -9.68
CA LEU A 48 -5.49 5.32 -9.73
C LEU A 48 -5.97 6.07 -8.49
N ALA A 49 -5.62 5.59 -7.29
CA ALA A 49 -6.02 6.23 -6.03
C ALA A 49 -5.51 7.69 -5.93
N LEU A 50 -4.30 7.96 -6.41
CA LEU A 50 -3.73 9.32 -6.47
C LEU A 50 -4.48 10.24 -7.43
N ALA A 51 -4.96 9.71 -8.55
CA ALA A 51 -5.62 10.46 -9.60
C ALA A 51 -7.10 10.75 -9.33
N VAL A 52 -7.73 10.04 -8.39
CA VAL A 52 -9.13 10.31 -8.01
C VAL A 52 -9.25 11.70 -7.40
N ASP A 53 -10.18 12.51 -7.93
CA ASP A 53 -10.54 13.78 -7.33
C ASP A 53 -11.09 13.55 -5.91
N LYS A 54 -10.48 14.20 -4.93
CA LYS A 54 -10.87 14.14 -3.51
C LYS A 54 -12.32 14.57 -3.26
N ASN A 55 -12.91 15.36 -4.17
CA ASN A 55 -14.29 15.83 -4.06
C ASN A 55 -15.28 14.94 -4.82
N LEU A 56 -14.80 13.89 -5.51
CA LEU A 56 -15.67 12.97 -6.25
C LEU A 56 -16.48 12.10 -5.27
N PRO A 57 -17.82 12.14 -5.31
CA PRO A 57 -18.65 11.29 -4.45
C PRO A 57 -18.42 9.80 -4.71
N PHE A 58 -18.43 8.99 -3.65
CA PHE A 58 -18.22 7.55 -3.72
C PHE A 58 -19.28 6.82 -4.59
N ASP A 59 -20.51 7.32 -4.59
CA ASP A 59 -21.63 6.81 -5.38
C ASP A 59 -21.64 7.31 -6.83
N SER A 60 -20.72 8.20 -7.21
CA SER A 60 -20.62 8.68 -8.59
C SER A 60 -20.33 7.55 -9.58
N ASP A 61 -20.95 7.63 -10.76
CA ASP A 61 -20.68 6.77 -11.91
C ASP A 61 -19.24 6.89 -12.42
N LEU A 62 -18.57 8.02 -12.14
CA LEU A 62 -17.18 8.27 -12.50
C LEU A 62 -16.19 7.72 -11.46
N TYR A 63 -16.67 7.33 -10.27
CA TYR A 63 -15.80 6.84 -9.21
C TYR A 63 -15.28 5.43 -9.55
N PRO A 64 -13.96 5.18 -9.52
CA PRO A 64 -13.41 3.90 -9.99
C PRO A 64 -13.92 2.70 -9.20
N ASN A 65 -14.57 1.75 -9.89
CA ASN A 65 -15.19 0.58 -9.26
C ASN A 65 -14.21 -0.28 -8.45
N ARG A 66 -12.93 -0.38 -8.85
CA ARG A 66 -11.89 -1.11 -8.08
C ARG A 66 -11.73 -0.59 -6.65
N LEU A 67 -11.88 0.72 -6.46
CA LEU A 67 -11.74 1.38 -5.16
C LEU A 67 -13.02 1.28 -4.30
N LYS A 68 -14.10 0.70 -4.84
CA LYS A 68 -15.35 0.44 -4.11
C LYS A 68 -15.44 -0.98 -3.53
N LEU A 69 -14.51 -1.87 -3.88
CA LEU A 69 -14.58 -3.30 -3.56
C LEU A 69 -14.26 -3.61 -2.09
N TYR A 70 -13.38 -2.81 -1.49
CA TYR A 70 -12.86 -2.99 -0.14
C TYR A 70 -13.11 -1.73 0.68
N SER A 71 -13.33 -1.87 1.98
CA SER A 71 -13.49 -0.71 2.87
C SER A 71 -12.20 0.10 2.90
N GLU A 72 -11.06 -0.60 3.01
CA GLU A 72 -9.71 -0.04 2.92
C GLU A 72 -8.76 -1.02 2.25
N ILE A 73 -7.69 -0.50 1.64
CA ILE A 73 -6.64 -1.28 1.01
C ILE A 73 -5.29 -0.79 1.52
N PHE A 74 -4.53 -1.65 2.19
CA PHE A 74 -3.19 -1.36 2.68
C PHE A 74 -2.15 -1.95 1.73
N ILE A 75 -1.27 -1.08 1.24
CA ILE A 75 -0.22 -1.42 0.28
C ILE A 75 1.16 -0.94 0.74
N GLY A 76 2.19 -1.57 0.19
CA GLY A 76 3.55 -1.05 0.20
C GLY A 76 4.07 -0.94 -1.23
N HIS A 77 5.27 -1.48 -1.48
CA HIS A 77 5.92 -1.65 -2.80
C HIS A 77 6.29 -0.37 -3.57
N THR A 78 5.47 0.67 -3.48
CA THR A 78 5.65 1.97 -4.09
C THR A 78 5.97 3.00 -3.03
N PRO A 79 7.26 3.36 -2.87
CA PRO A 79 7.63 4.24 -1.77
C PRO A 79 7.02 5.63 -1.93
N THR A 80 6.42 6.14 -0.86
CA THR A 80 5.79 7.47 -0.79
C THR A 80 6.80 8.60 -1.01
N THR A 81 8.09 8.32 -0.81
CA THR A 81 9.20 9.24 -1.09
C THR A 81 9.29 9.66 -2.56
N ARG A 82 8.73 8.89 -3.51
CA ARG A 82 8.58 9.30 -4.92
C ARG A 82 7.69 10.53 -5.10
N LEU A 83 6.84 10.81 -4.11
CA LEU A 83 5.97 11.99 -4.03
C LEU A 83 6.46 13.00 -2.98
N ASN A 84 7.73 12.91 -2.60
CA ASN A 84 8.36 13.72 -1.55
C ASN A 84 7.62 13.63 -0.20
N GLN A 85 7.00 12.49 0.09
CA GLN A 85 6.37 12.20 1.38
C GLN A 85 7.21 11.18 2.14
N THR A 86 7.40 11.41 3.43
CA THR A 86 8.15 10.51 4.33
C THR A 86 7.24 9.79 5.33
N THR A 87 5.95 10.07 5.31
CA THR A 87 4.91 9.46 6.15
C THR A 87 3.97 8.60 5.30
N PRO A 88 3.14 7.75 5.94
CA PRO A 88 2.07 7.04 5.25
C PRO A 88 1.13 8.00 4.51
N MET A 89 0.67 7.58 3.34
CA MET A 89 -0.27 8.35 2.54
C MET A 89 -1.61 7.62 2.45
N HIS A 90 -2.69 8.39 2.58
CA HIS A 90 -4.04 7.90 2.35
C HIS A 90 -4.67 8.62 1.15
N LYS A 91 -5.15 7.84 0.17
CA LYS A 91 -5.82 8.34 -1.04
C LYS A 91 -6.97 7.42 -1.41
N ALA A 92 -8.16 7.98 -1.64
CA ALA A 92 -9.40 7.21 -1.76
C ALA A 92 -9.57 6.26 -0.56
N CYS A 93 -9.59 4.94 -0.78
CA CYS A 93 -9.58 3.91 0.27
C CYS A 93 -8.21 3.23 0.45
N VAL A 94 -7.16 3.73 -0.21
CA VAL A 94 -5.84 3.10 -0.24
C VAL A 94 -4.89 3.80 0.73
N TRP A 95 -4.35 3.02 1.67
CA TRP A 95 -3.25 3.39 2.56
C TRP A 95 -1.93 2.84 2.03
N ASN A 96 -1.02 3.73 1.63
CA ASN A 96 0.34 3.36 1.27
C ASN A 96 1.29 3.63 2.45
N ILE A 97 1.87 2.56 2.99
CA ILE A 97 2.74 2.60 4.18
C ILE A 97 4.22 2.38 3.86
N ASP A 98 4.59 2.23 2.58
CA ASP A 98 5.99 2.13 2.17
C ASP A 98 6.64 3.52 2.22
N THR A 99 7.27 3.84 3.34
CA THR A 99 7.97 5.11 3.54
C THR A 99 9.44 5.04 3.15
N GLY A 100 9.84 4.02 2.37
CA GLY A 100 11.19 3.93 1.80
C GLY A 100 12.27 3.51 2.81
N ALA A 101 11.91 2.69 3.81
CA ALA A 101 12.80 2.26 4.89
C ALA A 101 14.08 1.57 4.40
N ALA A 102 14.04 0.88 3.24
CA ALA A 102 15.22 0.22 2.67
C ALA A 102 16.18 1.19 1.93
N PHE A 103 15.79 2.45 1.78
CA PHE A 103 16.56 3.52 1.15
C PHE A 103 17.00 4.52 2.23
N THR A 104 16.49 5.75 2.17
CA THR A 104 16.78 6.83 3.11
C THR A 104 15.62 7.15 4.06
N GLY A 105 14.48 6.48 3.90
CA GLY A 105 13.28 6.75 4.68
C GLY A 105 13.24 6.03 6.02
N PRO A 106 12.24 6.33 6.86
CA PRO A 106 12.00 5.62 8.12
C PRO A 106 11.24 4.30 7.89
N LEU A 107 11.35 3.38 8.86
CA LEU A 107 10.42 2.26 8.99
C LEU A 107 9.11 2.73 9.63
N THR A 108 7.99 2.30 9.08
CA THR A 108 6.65 2.70 9.54
C THR A 108 5.89 1.50 10.09
N ILE A 109 5.20 1.71 11.22
CA ILE A 109 4.13 0.84 11.72
C ILE A 109 2.86 1.70 11.81
N LEU A 110 1.74 1.19 11.29
CA LEU A 110 0.44 1.86 11.29
C LEU A 110 -0.57 1.00 12.06
N ASP A 111 -1.27 1.60 13.03
CA ASP A 111 -2.43 1.00 13.68
C ASP A 111 -3.65 1.12 12.75
N VAL A 112 -4.21 -0.02 12.37
CA VAL A 112 -5.27 -0.10 11.35
C VAL A 112 -6.63 0.39 11.84
N GLU A 113 -6.84 0.57 13.15
CA GLU A 113 -8.11 1.09 13.67
C GLU A 113 -8.03 2.61 13.84
N THR A 114 -6.98 3.07 14.51
CA THR A 114 -6.81 4.48 14.90
C THR A 114 -6.14 5.33 13.82
N LYS A 115 -5.49 4.69 12.84
CA LYS A 115 -4.63 5.33 11.81
C LYS A 115 -3.43 6.09 12.37
N GLN A 116 -3.14 5.91 13.66
CA GLN A 116 -1.92 6.40 14.26
C GLN A 116 -0.75 5.56 13.76
N PHE A 117 0.37 6.22 13.49
CA PHE A 117 1.57 5.54 13.06
C PHE A 117 2.76 5.93 13.93
N TRP A 118 3.69 5.01 14.06
CA TRP A 118 5.02 5.25 14.61
C TRP A 118 6.04 5.11 13.49
N GLN A 119 7.09 5.93 13.54
CA GLN A 119 8.22 5.85 12.63
C GLN A 119 9.52 5.78 13.40
N SER A 120 10.44 4.95 12.91
CA SER A 120 11.83 4.99 13.36
C SER A 120 12.51 6.28 12.89
N ASP A 121 13.72 6.55 13.39
CA ASP A 121 14.63 7.45 12.68
C ASP A 121 14.91 6.91 11.27
N ALA A 122 15.34 7.80 10.37
CA ALA A 122 15.71 7.43 9.01
C ALA A 122 16.85 6.39 9.01
N LEU A 123 16.80 5.42 8.09
CA LEU A 123 17.75 4.32 8.08
C LEU A 123 19.24 4.78 8.05
N PRO A 124 19.65 5.80 7.27
CA PRO A 124 21.04 6.27 7.27
C PRO A 124 21.50 6.83 8.63
N ALA A 125 20.57 7.31 9.47
CA ALA A 125 20.90 7.78 10.82
C ALA A 125 21.07 6.60 11.79
N LEU A 126 20.25 5.56 11.67
CA LEU A 126 20.34 4.34 12.49
C LEU A 126 21.55 3.46 12.13
N TYR A 127 21.88 3.40 10.84
CA TYR A 127 22.92 2.54 10.30
C TYR A 127 23.89 3.32 9.38
N PRO A 128 24.66 4.29 9.93
CA PRO A 128 25.47 5.22 9.13
C PRO A 128 26.65 4.58 8.38
N LYS A 129 26.96 3.31 8.67
CA LYS A 129 28.03 2.55 8.02
C LYS A 129 27.53 1.59 6.93
N GLU A 130 26.22 1.48 6.77
CA GLU A 130 25.60 0.62 5.77
C GLU A 130 25.29 1.43 4.51
N ASN A 131 25.64 0.90 3.34
CA ASN A 131 25.31 1.57 2.07
C ASN A 131 23.79 1.61 1.81
N GLY A 132 23.03 0.66 2.34
CA GLY A 132 21.59 0.51 2.08
C GLY A 132 21.31 0.18 0.61
N ARG A 133 20.07 0.40 0.14
CA ARG A 133 19.71 0.34 -1.29
C ARG A 133 19.78 1.73 -1.96
N ASN A 134 20.62 2.62 -1.43
CA ASN A 134 20.73 4.02 -1.86
C ASN A 134 21.47 4.18 -3.19
#